data_AF-A0A152A0X9-F1
#
_entry.id   AF-A0A152A0X9-F1
#
_cell.length_a   1.000
_cell.length_b   1.000
_cell.length_c   1.000
_cell.angle_alpha   90.00
_cell.angle_beta   90.00
_cell.angle_gamma   90.00
#
_symmetry.space_group_name_H-M   'P 1'
#
loop_
_entity.id
_entity.type
_entity.pdbx_description
1 polymer ?
#
loop_
_entity_poly.entity_id
_entity_poly.type
_entity_poly.pdbx_seq_one_letter_code
_entity_poly.pdbx_strand_id
1 'polypeptide(L)'
;MKLLLLLLICTISLSFAVNLDNGCVVFISDQGNITTNVTGNCGTQAYPCFTIIDAIQSCKNQSLTAIMTFNFDVGVYTFPNETMGIYRQTITINGATNGGTIIDLAQLNNGNVPFLVKEPVNITSHDLTTLSLNNIVWRNLNIQNNTNSTYSFIYSNIGLGKVSVNVNGCTFTNMQFTSQQGFKTGSVFNLRSSNTTLVVSNSQFNSIQSGNGAVLYGTFLTANFTDCKFNQIQVGISTISIVSSYITMSECQISNTRSLNFLSVFGETVNAQPNLITNCGFSNNIVTSNLGAQSLIYSIGSQVIISGSSFVSNQNTLVLFSKTLATQVNSIENSQFISNTASPYIIFSNECQNNLTIQGCQFQSNLKASDGIINLVASNSTISNSTFENNQGPIITPIVSSVTLNGITTKDNSELIDCVQSNITIEGTSSYDNTDSSMMTCTSCQITAPSDLDISCTSSYKNDPKNTGIPKGLLVFIVIASIVVFIILLFTIIKCVLHYRRKHSHHHHGHHEPLLGHH
;
A
#
# COMPACT_ATOMS: atom_id res chain seq x y z
N MET A 1 -9.59 28.61 -61.23
CA MET A 1 -8.95 29.13 -60.00
C MET A 1 -9.94 29.69 -58.98
N LYS A 2 -10.93 30.54 -59.36
CA LYS A 2 -11.94 31.08 -58.41
C LYS A 2 -12.88 30.04 -57.77
N LEU A 3 -13.21 28.96 -58.48
CA LEU A 3 -14.05 27.87 -57.95
C LEU A 3 -13.31 26.98 -56.93
N LEU A 4 -12.00 26.80 -57.10
CA LEU A 4 -11.15 26.02 -56.19
C LEU A 4 -10.92 26.78 -54.87
N LEU A 5 -10.80 28.11 -54.93
CA LEU A 5 -10.68 28.97 -53.75
C LEU A 5 -11.99 29.01 -52.94
N LEU A 6 -13.16 28.97 -53.60
CA LEU A 6 -14.45 28.93 -52.91
C LEU A 6 -14.69 27.58 -52.21
N LEU A 7 -14.30 26.47 -52.85
CA LEU A 7 -14.34 25.13 -52.26
C LEU A 7 -13.36 25.00 -51.08
N LEU A 8 -12.16 25.58 -51.18
CA LEU A 8 -11.19 25.58 -50.09
C LEU A 8 -11.68 26.39 -48.89
N ILE A 9 -12.27 27.57 -49.14
CA ILE A 9 -12.87 28.40 -48.08
C ILE A 9 -14.06 27.68 -47.45
N CYS A 10 -14.92 27.01 -48.24
CA CYS A 10 -16.03 26.21 -47.71
C CYS A 10 -15.55 25.03 -46.87
N THR A 11 -14.52 24.29 -47.29
CA THR A 11 -13.96 23.15 -46.52
C THR A 11 -13.23 23.60 -45.26
N ILE A 12 -12.59 24.78 -45.28
CA ILE A 12 -11.97 25.37 -44.09
C ILE A 12 -13.05 25.86 -43.13
N SER A 13 -14.12 26.51 -43.61
CA SER A 13 -15.25 26.90 -42.74
C SER A 13 -16.11 25.73 -42.25
N LEU A 14 -16.12 24.58 -42.96
CA LEU A 14 -16.79 23.35 -42.51
C LEU A 14 -15.95 22.50 -41.56
N SER A 15 -14.62 22.71 -41.50
CA SER A 15 -13.74 22.08 -40.50
C SER A 15 -13.55 22.90 -39.23
N PHE A 16 -13.92 24.19 -39.26
CA PHE A 16 -14.10 25.03 -38.06
C PHE A 16 -15.55 25.04 -37.54
N ALA A 17 -16.47 24.34 -38.21
CA ALA A 17 -17.81 24.09 -37.70
C ALA A 17 -17.80 22.88 -36.75
N VAL A 18 -17.52 23.16 -35.47
CA VAL A 18 -18.19 22.53 -34.33
C VAL A 18 -18.11 21.00 -34.28
N ASN A 19 -16.96 20.49 -33.86
CA ASN A 19 -16.96 19.53 -32.76
C ASN A 19 -16.65 20.35 -31.48
N LEU A 20 -17.55 21.28 -31.12
CA LEU A 20 -17.63 21.68 -29.72
C LEU A 20 -18.20 20.45 -29.02
N ASP A 21 -17.35 19.66 -28.39
CA ASP A 21 -17.81 18.82 -27.29
C ASP A 21 -18.44 19.79 -26.29
N ASN A 22 -19.77 19.90 -26.33
CA ASN A 22 -20.59 20.79 -25.51
C ASN A 22 -20.51 20.32 -24.04
N GLY A 23 -19.37 20.54 -23.39
CA GLY A 23 -19.23 20.39 -21.96
C GLY A 23 -19.87 21.57 -21.23
N CYS A 24 -20.46 21.30 -20.07
CA CYS A 24 -20.87 22.36 -19.15
C CYS A 24 -19.64 22.95 -18.47
N VAL A 25 -19.40 24.25 -18.62
CA VAL A 25 -18.34 24.96 -17.88
C VAL A 25 -18.99 25.99 -16.96
N VAL A 26 -18.71 25.89 -15.67
CA VAL A 26 -19.34 26.72 -14.64
C VAL A 26 -18.27 27.36 -13.75
N PHE A 27 -18.43 28.65 -13.49
CA PHE A 27 -17.61 29.40 -12.53
C PHE A 27 -18.31 29.50 -11.17
N ILE A 28 -17.55 29.36 -10.09
CA ILE A 28 -18.02 29.38 -8.69
C ILE A 28 -17.22 30.42 -7.92
N SER A 29 -17.89 31.33 -7.21
CA SER A 29 -17.25 32.40 -6.42
C SER A 29 -18.11 32.78 -5.21
N ASP A 30 -17.46 33.04 -4.07
CA ASP A 30 -18.12 33.55 -2.86
C ASP A 30 -18.36 35.08 -2.91
N GLN A 31 -17.79 35.78 -3.90
CA GLN A 31 -17.93 37.22 -4.14
C GLN A 31 -19.00 37.58 -5.20
N GLY A 32 -19.86 36.63 -5.58
CA GLY A 32 -20.88 36.83 -6.62
C GLY A 32 -21.79 38.02 -6.34
N ASN A 33 -22.04 38.85 -7.37
CA ASN A 33 -22.86 40.06 -7.26
C ASN A 33 -24.32 39.70 -6.92
N ILE A 34 -24.73 39.91 -5.67
CA ILE A 34 -26.01 39.48 -5.06
C ILE A 34 -27.25 40.12 -5.73
N THR A 35 -27.06 41.12 -6.58
CA THR A 35 -28.13 42.04 -6.98
C THR A 35 -29.11 41.55 -8.05
N THR A 36 -28.98 40.33 -8.57
CA THR A 36 -29.99 39.81 -9.51
C THR A 36 -30.39 38.39 -9.13
N ASN A 37 -31.66 38.25 -8.72
CA ASN A 37 -32.46 37.03 -8.78
C ASN A 37 -32.50 36.51 -10.23
N VAL A 38 -31.38 36.03 -10.76
CA VAL A 38 -31.38 35.26 -12.02
C VAL A 38 -31.82 33.86 -11.65
N THR A 39 -33.12 33.70 -11.49
CA THR A 39 -33.78 32.40 -11.38
C THR A 39 -33.45 31.59 -12.63
N GLY A 40 -32.42 30.73 -12.55
CA GLY A 40 -32.24 29.63 -13.49
C GLY A 40 -30.81 29.34 -13.96
N ASN A 41 -29.96 30.36 -14.15
CA ASN A 41 -28.67 30.20 -14.85
C ASN A 41 -27.53 30.95 -14.16
N CYS A 42 -26.96 30.37 -13.11
CA CYS A 42 -25.62 30.77 -12.64
C CYS A 42 -24.54 30.02 -13.44
N GLY A 43 -23.31 30.51 -13.37
CA GLY A 43 -22.12 29.78 -13.81
C GLY A 43 -21.31 30.44 -14.92
N THR A 44 -21.64 31.65 -15.33
CA THR A 44 -20.73 32.48 -16.15
C THR A 44 -19.73 33.20 -15.24
N GLN A 45 -18.63 33.73 -15.79
CA GLN A 45 -17.69 34.53 -14.99
C GLN A 45 -18.34 35.79 -14.40
N ALA A 46 -19.26 36.43 -15.12
CA ALA A 46 -19.97 37.62 -14.65
C ALA A 46 -21.05 37.31 -13.61
N TYR A 47 -21.60 36.08 -13.65
CA TYR A 47 -22.65 35.59 -12.76
C TYR A 47 -22.28 34.18 -12.26
N PRO A 48 -21.27 34.06 -11.39
CA PRO A 48 -20.81 32.77 -10.90
C PRO A 48 -21.87 32.12 -10.00
N CYS A 49 -21.83 30.80 -9.90
CA CYS A 49 -22.58 30.07 -8.87
C CYS A 49 -21.92 30.27 -7.50
N PHE A 50 -22.70 30.16 -6.42
CA PHE A 50 -22.17 30.27 -5.06
C PHE A 50 -21.69 28.91 -4.52
N THR A 51 -22.32 27.82 -4.95
CA THR A 51 -22.03 26.47 -4.49
C THR A 51 -21.82 25.51 -5.64
N ILE A 52 -21.16 24.38 -5.35
CA ILE A 52 -21.02 23.29 -6.31
C ILE A 52 -22.37 22.63 -6.67
N ILE A 53 -23.36 22.67 -5.77
CA ILE A 53 -24.71 22.15 -6.04
C ILE A 53 -25.43 23.00 -7.08
N ASP A 54 -25.38 24.32 -6.92
CA ASP A 54 -25.96 25.26 -7.89
C ASP A 54 -25.29 25.10 -9.25
N ALA A 55 -23.97 24.88 -9.26
CA ALA A 55 -23.21 24.61 -10.47
C ALA A 55 -23.65 23.32 -11.18
N ILE A 56 -23.82 22.23 -10.43
CA ILE A 56 -24.33 20.97 -10.97
C ILE A 56 -25.75 21.14 -11.52
N GLN A 57 -26.61 21.87 -10.79
CA GLN A 57 -27.97 22.13 -11.22
C GLN A 57 -28.01 22.97 -12.51
N SER A 58 -27.10 23.95 -12.65
CA SER A 58 -26.93 24.72 -13.89
C SER A 58 -26.58 23.81 -15.07
N CYS A 59 -25.67 22.84 -14.90
CA CYS A 59 -25.36 21.86 -15.94
C CYS A 59 -26.53 20.94 -16.28
N LYS A 60 -27.31 20.51 -15.27
CA LYS A 60 -28.52 19.72 -15.48
C LYS A 60 -29.60 20.48 -16.24
N ASN A 61 -29.82 21.76 -15.93
CA ASN A 61 -30.78 22.61 -16.64
C ASN A 61 -30.42 22.77 -18.12
N GLN A 62 -29.14 22.74 -18.45
CA GLN A 62 -28.63 22.78 -19.83
C GLN A 62 -28.58 21.40 -20.51
N SER A 63 -28.89 20.31 -19.78
CA SER A 63 -28.71 18.93 -20.25
C SER A 63 -27.27 18.58 -20.67
N LEU A 64 -26.28 19.25 -20.08
CA LEU A 64 -24.85 19.08 -20.36
C LEU A 64 -24.13 18.40 -19.18
N THR A 65 -24.44 17.12 -18.93
CA THR A 65 -23.94 16.40 -17.75
C THR A 65 -22.85 15.37 -18.06
N ALA A 66 -22.57 15.11 -19.33
CA ALA A 66 -21.55 14.13 -19.75
C ALA A 66 -20.12 14.66 -19.50
N ILE A 67 -19.89 15.95 -19.75
CA ILE A 67 -18.61 16.63 -19.52
C ILE A 67 -18.93 17.89 -18.70
N MET A 68 -18.40 17.98 -17.48
CA MET A 68 -18.63 19.11 -16.58
C MET A 68 -17.31 19.65 -16.04
N THR A 69 -17.11 20.96 -16.11
CA THR A 69 -15.93 21.65 -15.57
C THR A 69 -16.38 22.73 -14.60
N PHE A 70 -15.91 22.65 -13.36
CA PHE A 70 -16.19 23.60 -12.30
C PHE A 70 -14.92 24.38 -11.97
N ASN A 71 -14.96 25.70 -12.15
CA ASN A 71 -13.84 26.61 -11.90
C ASN A 71 -14.15 27.48 -10.67
N PHE A 72 -13.45 27.22 -9.58
CA PHE A 72 -13.56 27.98 -8.34
C PHE A 72 -12.61 29.18 -8.36
N ASP A 73 -13.10 30.31 -7.85
CA ASP A 73 -12.27 31.46 -7.49
C ASP A 73 -11.55 31.22 -6.15
N VAL A 74 -10.65 32.12 -5.77
CA VAL A 74 -10.04 32.18 -4.44
C VAL A 74 -11.15 32.33 -3.39
N GLY A 75 -11.14 31.48 -2.36
CA GLY A 75 -12.19 31.52 -1.34
C GLY A 75 -12.29 30.23 -0.54
N VAL A 76 -13.20 30.24 0.44
CA VAL A 76 -13.51 29.06 1.28
C VAL A 76 -14.94 28.62 0.99
N TYR A 77 -15.07 27.44 0.41
CA TYR A 77 -16.36 26.86 0.03
C TYR A 77 -16.66 25.68 0.92
N THR A 78 -17.92 25.52 1.29
CA THR A 78 -18.37 24.33 2.02
C THR A 78 -18.87 23.29 1.04
N PHE A 79 -18.41 22.05 1.18
CA PHE A 79 -18.98 20.95 0.43
C PHE A 79 -20.32 20.54 1.05
N PRO A 80 -21.38 20.38 0.25
CA PRO A 80 -22.70 19.99 0.75
C PRO A 80 -22.64 18.65 1.46
N ASN A 81 -23.56 18.41 2.40
CA ASN A 81 -23.72 17.10 3.03
C ASN A 81 -24.43 16.10 2.08
N GLU A 82 -23.85 15.87 0.92
CA GLU A 82 -24.40 15.03 -0.15
C GLU A 82 -23.31 14.20 -0.81
N THR A 83 -23.72 13.09 -1.43
CA THR A 83 -22.85 12.23 -2.23
C THR A 83 -22.97 12.59 -3.70
N MET A 84 -21.85 12.92 -4.36
CA MET A 84 -21.83 13.10 -5.82
C MET A 84 -21.67 11.74 -6.51
N GLY A 85 -22.79 11.16 -6.95
CA GLY A 85 -22.80 9.96 -7.78
C GLY A 85 -22.35 10.27 -9.21
N ILE A 86 -21.30 9.60 -9.67
CA ILE A 86 -20.71 9.82 -11.00
C ILE A 86 -20.64 8.50 -11.78
N TYR A 87 -21.00 8.55 -13.06
CA TYR A 87 -20.89 7.39 -13.96
C TYR A 87 -20.93 7.82 -15.43
N ARG A 88 -19.97 7.37 -16.23
CA ARG A 88 -19.83 7.71 -17.66
C ARG A 88 -19.80 9.22 -17.89
N GLN A 89 -19.09 9.91 -17.00
CA GLN A 89 -18.95 11.37 -16.98
C GLN A 89 -17.47 11.73 -16.91
N THR A 90 -17.11 12.86 -17.52
CA THR A 90 -15.84 13.54 -17.31
C THR A 90 -16.10 14.77 -16.46
N ILE A 91 -15.65 14.76 -15.21
CA ILE A 91 -15.78 15.88 -14.29
C ILE A 91 -14.39 16.45 -14.00
N THR A 92 -14.26 17.76 -14.14
CA THR A 92 -13.05 18.51 -13.80
C THR A 92 -13.39 19.58 -12.76
N ILE A 93 -12.63 19.62 -11.67
CA ILE A 93 -12.79 20.59 -10.58
C ILE A 93 -11.47 21.34 -10.43
N ASN A 94 -11.48 22.62 -10.77
CA ASN A 94 -10.32 23.50 -10.74
C ASN A 94 -10.46 24.53 -9.62
N GLY A 95 -9.45 24.62 -8.78
CA GLY A 95 -9.22 25.79 -7.94
C GLY A 95 -8.54 26.91 -8.73
N ALA A 96 -8.46 28.09 -8.12
CA ALA A 96 -7.81 29.24 -8.70
C ALA A 96 -6.31 28.96 -8.93
N THR A 97 -5.79 29.39 -10.08
CA THR A 97 -4.40 29.10 -10.51
C THR A 97 -3.34 29.79 -9.65
N ASN A 98 -3.71 30.89 -8.98
CA ASN A 98 -2.89 31.58 -7.97
C ASN A 98 -2.98 30.95 -6.57
N GLY A 99 -3.70 29.82 -6.43
CA GLY A 99 -3.95 29.13 -5.16
C GLY A 99 -5.06 29.78 -4.34
N GLY A 100 -5.29 29.25 -3.13
CA GLY A 100 -6.23 29.84 -2.16
C GLY A 100 -7.69 29.39 -2.29
N THR A 101 -8.02 28.49 -3.21
CA THR A 101 -9.31 27.79 -3.18
C THR A 101 -9.28 26.67 -2.15
N ILE A 102 -10.15 26.76 -1.15
CA ILE A 102 -10.31 25.78 -0.09
C ILE A 102 -11.73 25.21 -0.15
N ILE A 103 -11.85 23.89 -0.16
CA ILE A 103 -13.13 23.20 0.00
C ILE A 103 -13.13 22.48 1.35
N ASP A 104 -14.01 22.97 2.24
CA ASP A 104 -14.20 22.47 3.60
C ASP A 104 -15.26 21.36 3.62
N LEU A 105 -14.85 20.18 4.07
CA LEU A 105 -15.65 18.96 4.11
C LEU A 105 -16.28 18.71 5.50
N ALA A 106 -16.14 19.65 6.44
CA ALA A 106 -16.60 19.48 7.82
C ALA A 106 -18.12 19.25 7.97
N GLN A 107 -18.93 19.64 6.98
CA GLN A 107 -20.38 19.43 6.99
C GLN A 107 -20.81 18.05 6.47
N LEU A 108 -19.90 17.24 5.91
CA LEU A 108 -20.23 15.89 5.48
C LEU A 108 -20.40 14.97 6.69
N ASN A 109 -21.61 14.44 6.85
CA ASN A 109 -21.94 13.51 7.92
C ASN A 109 -21.43 12.08 7.62
N ASN A 110 -21.33 11.27 8.67
CA ASN A 110 -21.01 9.83 8.64
C ASN A 110 -22.05 9.04 7.81
N GLY A 111 -21.92 9.06 6.49
CA GLY A 111 -22.97 8.55 5.59
C GLY A 111 -22.81 9.01 4.15
N ASN A 112 -22.10 10.10 3.91
CA ASN A 112 -21.87 10.64 2.57
C ASN A 112 -20.41 10.49 2.14
N VAL A 113 -20.23 10.22 0.85
CA VAL A 113 -18.94 10.12 0.16
C VAL A 113 -18.93 11.30 -0.82
N PRO A 114 -17.95 12.23 -0.76
CA PRO A 114 -17.91 13.35 -1.69
C PRO A 114 -18.07 12.92 -3.15
N PHE A 115 -17.33 11.90 -3.57
CA PHE A 115 -17.40 11.35 -4.93
C PHE A 115 -17.58 9.84 -4.93
N LEU A 116 -18.69 9.37 -5.48
CA LEU A 116 -19.05 7.95 -5.56
C LEU A 116 -19.19 7.54 -7.02
N VAL A 117 -18.28 6.71 -7.53
CA VAL A 117 -18.47 6.05 -8.83
C VAL A 117 -19.41 4.86 -8.65
N LYS A 118 -20.60 4.93 -9.28
CA LYS A 118 -21.63 3.89 -9.16
C LYS A 118 -22.06 3.38 -10.53
N GLU A 119 -21.68 2.15 -10.85
CA GLU A 119 -22.13 1.49 -12.09
C GLU A 119 -23.66 1.22 -12.05
N PRO A 120 -24.38 1.48 -13.16
CA PRO A 120 -25.73 0.99 -13.37
C PRO A 120 -25.70 -0.49 -13.80
N VAL A 121 -26.89 -1.10 -13.88
CA VAL A 121 -27.04 -2.52 -14.25
C VAL A 121 -26.56 -2.83 -15.67
N ASN A 122 -26.70 -1.89 -16.61
CA ASN A 122 -26.33 -2.06 -18.02
C ASN A 122 -24.98 -1.39 -18.31
N ILE A 123 -23.89 -2.13 -18.10
CA ILE A 123 -22.52 -1.61 -18.24
C ILE A 123 -21.72 -2.35 -19.30
N THR A 124 -20.79 -1.63 -19.94
CA THR A 124 -19.80 -2.17 -20.87
C THR A 124 -18.37 -1.89 -20.40
N SER A 125 -17.41 -2.70 -20.87
CA SER A 125 -15.98 -2.45 -20.63
C SER A 125 -15.41 -1.21 -21.34
N HIS A 126 -16.23 -0.54 -22.15
CA HIS A 126 -15.91 0.72 -22.81
C HIS A 126 -16.37 1.94 -22.04
N ASP A 127 -17.25 1.79 -21.03
CA ASP A 127 -17.71 2.91 -20.22
C ASP A 127 -16.55 3.48 -19.40
N LEU A 128 -16.33 4.80 -19.48
CA LEU A 128 -15.25 5.50 -18.79
C LEU A 128 -15.82 6.62 -17.93
N THR A 129 -15.42 6.65 -16.66
CA THR A 129 -15.66 7.77 -15.75
C THR A 129 -14.32 8.44 -15.43
N THR A 130 -14.23 9.74 -15.64
CA THR A 130 -13.03 10.52 -15.36
C THR A 130 -13.32 11.61 -14.33
N LEU A 131 -12.50 11.69 -13.29
CA LEU A 131 -12.54 12.76 -12.29
C LEU A 131 -11.17 13.43 -12.22
N SER A 132 -11.11 14.73 -12.47
CA SER A 132 -9.89 15.53 -12.39
C SER A 132 -10.02 16.61 -11.31
N LEU A 133 -9.07 16.66 -10.38
CA LEU A 133 -9.02 17.63 -9.28
C LEU A 133 -7.72 18.43 -9.37
N ASN A 134 -7.83 19.76 -9.49
CA ASN A 134 -6.67 20.61 -9.74
C ASN A 134 -6.61 21.79 -8.78
N ASN A 135 -5.46 22.04 -8.14
CA ASN A 135 -5.16 23.26 -7.37
C ASN A 135 -6.15 23.59 -6.22
N ILE A 136 -6.65 22.56 -5.52
CA ILE A 136 -7.62 22.72 -4.42
C ILE A 136 -7.04 22.19 -3.12
N VAL A 137 -7.31 22.91 -2.02
CA VAL A 137 -7.13 22.40 -0.65
C VAL A 137 -8.44 21.78 -0.17
N TRP A 138 -8.46 20.46 -0.03
CA TRP A 138 -9.54 19.68 0.57
C TRP A 138 -9.25 19.45 2.04
N ARG A 139 -10.15 19.88 2.93
CA ARG A 139 -9.87 19.79 4.38
C ARG A 139 -11.04 19.35 5.25
N ASN A 140 -10.72 18.89 6.45
CA ASN A 140 -11.67 18.61 7.54
C ASN A 140 -12.70 17.52 7.23
N LEU A 141 -12.34 16.53 6.42
CA LEU A 141 -13.21 15.36 6.23
C LEU A 141 -13.10 14.46 7.45
N ASN A 142 -14.17 14.33 8.21
CA ASN A 142 -14.19 13.50 9.42
C ASN A 142 -15.27 12.43 9.33
N ILE A 143 -14.85 11.20 9.02
CA ILE A 143 -15.69 10.02 8.92
C ILE A 143 -15.33 9.09 10.09
N GLN A 144 -16.20 9.03 11.11
CA GLN A 144 -15.98 8.26 12.33
C GLN A 144 -17.02 7.14 12.52
N ASN A 145 -16.66 6.16 13.36
CA ASN A 145 -17.54 5.09 13.86
C ASN A 145 -18.20 4.24 12.77
N ASN A 146 -17.56 4.11 11.61
CA ASN A 146 -18.15 3.41 10.49
C ASN A 146 -17.53 2.04 10.25
N THR A 147 -18.38 1.01 10.10
CA THR A 147 -17.95 -0.35 9.77
C THR A 147 -17.88 -0.60 8.26
N ASN A 148 -18.37 0.34 7.46
CA ASN A 148 -18.40 0.21 6.00
C ASN A 148 -17.15 0.86 5.38
N SER A 149 -16.45 0.09 4.54
CA SER A 149 -15.28 0.58 3.81
C SER A 149 -15.61 1.60 2.71
N THR A 150 -16.88 1.84 2.41
CA THR A 150 -17.29 2.78 1.34
C THR A 150 -16.99 4.24 1.66
N TYR A 151 -16.79 4.59 2.94
CA TYR A 151 -16.71 5.97 3.38
C TYR A 151 -15.32 6.56 3.18
N SER A 152 -15.06 7.00 1.96
CA SER A 152 -13.80 7.56 1.47
C SER A 152 -14.06 8.93 0.86
N PHE A 153 -13.01 9.70 0.54
CA PHE A 153 -13.20 10.95 -0.20
C PHE A 153 -13.66 10.67 -1.64
N ILE A 154 -12.95 9.77 -2.32
CA ILE A 154 -13.40 9.14 -3.58
C ILE A 154 -13.56 7.64 -3.33
N TYR A 155 -14.72 7.10 -3.71
CA TYR A 155 -14.98 5.67 -3.69
C TYR A 155 -15.42 5.15 -5.06
N SER A 156 -14.81 4.05 -5.51
CA SER A 156 -15.28 3.27 -6.64
C SER A 156 -15.21 1.78 -6.30
N ASN A 157 -16.31 1.06 -6.51
CA ASN A 157 -16.31 -0.41 -6.51
C ASN A 157 -17.08 -0.88 -7.72
N ILE A 158 -16.35 -1.11 -8.80
CA ILE A 158 -16.92 -1.24 -10.13
C ILE A 158 -16.41 -2.54 -10.77
N GLY A 159 -17.29 -3.27 -11.45
CA GLY A 159 -16.99 -4.60 -11.97
C GLY A 159 -16.37 -4.58 -13.37
N LEU A 160 -16.88 -3.71 -14.26
CA LEU A 160 -16.60 -3.78 -15.70
C LEU A 160 -16.11 -2.47 -16.31
N GLY A 161 -16.58 -1.33 -15.82
CA GLY A 161 -16.23 -0.01 -16.36
C GLY A 161 -14.80 0.41 -16.04
N LYS A 162 -14.37 1.51 -16.66
CA LYS A 162 -13.08 2.14 -16.43
C LYS A 162 -13.24 3.39 -15.56
N VAL A 163 -12.30 3.59 -14.64
CA VAL A 163 -12.21 4.82 -13.84
C VAL A 163 -10.83 5.45 -14.01
N SER A 164 -10.81 6.76 -14.26
CA SER A 164 -9.58 7.55 -14.28
C SER A 164 -9.71 8.70 -13.29
N VAL A 165 -8.82 8.73 -12.31
CA VAL A 165 -8.74 9.80 -11.32
C VAL A 165 -7.42 10.52 -11.51
N ASN A 166 -7.48 11.82 -11.82
CA ASN A 166 -6.31 12.68 -12.00
C ASN A 166 -6.32 13.76 -10.92
N VAL A 167 -5.21 13.92 -10.22
CA VAL A 167 -5.06 14.88 -9.14
C VAL A 167 -3.76 15.65 -9.34
N ASN A 168 -3.84 16.98 -9.41
CA ASN A 168 -2.67 17.82 -9.63
C ASN A 168 -2.70 19.06 -8.74
N GLY A 169 -1.61 19.36 -8.04
CA GLY A 169 -1.50 20.58 -7.23
C GLY A 169 -2.48 20.62 -6.06
N CYS A 170 -3.02 19.49 -5.60
CA CYS A 170 -4.02 19.44 -4.53
C CYS A 170 -3.38 19.19 -3.17
N THR A 171 -4.03 19.71 -2.12
CA THR A 171 -3.69 19.39 -0.73
C THR A 171 -4.87 18.72 -0.05
N PHE A 172 -4.66 17.54 0.52
CA PHE A 172 -5.63 16.83 1.36
C PHE A 172 -5.13 16.93 2.80
N THR A 173 -5.87 17.65 3.66
CA THR A 173 -5.40 17.93 5.02
C THR A 173 -6.46 17.70 6.08
N ASN A 174 -6.04 17.25 7.26
CA ASN A 174 -6.92 17.04 8.41
C ASN A 174 -8.10 16.12 8.06
N MET A 175 -7.77 14.93 7.53
CA MET A 175 -8.75 13.91 7.14
C MET A 175 -8.72 12.73 8.09
N GLN A 176 -9.88 12.29 8.56
CA GLN A 176 -10.00 11.20 9.52
C GLN A 176 -11.01 10.16 9.01
N PHE A 177 -10.57 8.90 8.95
CA PHE A 177 -11.34 7.74 8.46
C PHE A 177 -11.36 6.60 9.48
N THR A 178 -11.61 6.88 10.75
CA THR A 178 -11.42 5.91 11.85
C THR A 178 -12.66 5.06 12.13
N SER A 179 -12.48 3.75 12.39
CA SER A 179 -13.53 2.86 12.92
C SER A 179 -13.23 2.38 14.33
N GLN A 180 -14.27 2.02 15.08
CA GLN A 180 -14.13 1.45 16.44
C GLN A 180 -13.54 0.03 16.45
N GLN A 181 -13.48 -0.65 15.30
CA GLN A 181 -13.09 -2.07 15.20
C GLN A 181 -11.71 -2.31 14.54
N GLY A 182 -10.83 -1.30 14.53
CA GLY A 182 -9.39 -1.46 14.30
C GLY A 182 -8.91 -1.85 12.89
N PHE A 183 -9.76 -2.43 12.03
CA PHE A 183 -9.30 -3.03 10.76
C PHE A 183 -10.01 -2.55 9.49
N LYS A 184 -11.19 -1.93 9.58
CA LYS A 184 -11.91 -1.39 8.41
C LYS A 184 -11.91 0.12 8.46
N THR A 185 -11.45 0.78 7.41
CA THR A 185 -11.40 2.25 7.35
C THR A 185 -11.52 2.77 5.92
N GLY A 186 -11.86 4.06 5.82
CA GLY A 186 -11.88 4.81 4.58
C GLY A 186 -10.51 5.33 4.16
N SER A 187 -10.48 5.95 2.99
CA SER A 187 -9.27 6.47 2.33
C SER A 187 -9.56 7.80 1.65
N VAL A 188 -8.51 8.55 1.29
CA VAL A 188 -8.69 9.61 0.28
C VAL A 188 -9.15 8.99 -1.05
N PHE A 189 -8.47 7.94 -1.49
CA PHE A 189 -8.81 7.18 -2.68
C PHE A 189 -9.10 5.73 -2.30
N ASN A 190 -10.35 5.29 -2.43
CA ASN A 190 -10.72 3.89 -2.30
C ASN A 190 -11.22 3.37 -3.64
N LEU A 191 -10.32 2.76 -4.38
CA LEU A 191 -10.49 2.48 -5.80
C LEU A 191 -10.39 0.99 -6.08
N ARG A 192 -11.54 0.33 -6.27
CA ARG A 192 -11.66 -1.11 -6.51
C ARG A 192 -12.32 -1.33 -7.87
N SER A 193 -11.52 -1.58 -8.89
CA SER A 193 -12.00 -1.82 -10.26
C SER A 193 -11.01 -2.66 -11.02
N SER A 194 -11.49 -3.54 -11.91
CA SER A 194 -10.66 -4.27 -12.86
C SER A 194 -9.86 -3.38 -13.83
N ASN A 195 -10.18 -2.08 -13.94
CA ASN A 195 -9.51 -1.15 -14.84
C ASN A 195 -9.56 0.30 -14.31
N THR A 196 -8.85 0.57 -13.21
CA THR A 196 -8.70 1.94 -12.67
C THR A 196 -7.30 2.49 -12.87
N THR A 197 -7.23 3.76 -13.27
CA THR A 197 -6.01 4.57 -13.24
C THR A 197 -6.14 5.68 -12.20
N LEU A 198 -5.10 5.85 -11.39
CA LEU A 198 -4.94 6.97 -10.46
C LEU A 198 -3.61 7.65 -10.77
N VAL A 199 -3.66 8.92 -11.13
CA VAL A 199 -2.48 9.76 -11.35
C VAL A 199 -2.53 10.93 -10.38
N VAL A 200 -1.53 11.04 -9.51
CA VAL A 200 -1.41 12.11 -8.53
C VAL A 200 -0.06 12.79 -8.73
N SER A 201 -0.09 14.11 -8.91
CA SER A 201 1.10 14.92 -9.17
C SER A 201 1.11 16.19 -8.33
N ASN A 202 2.29 16.63 -7.90
CA ASN A 202 2.50 17.91 -7.21
C ASN A 202 1.55 18.12 -6.00
N SER A 203 1.19 17.04 -5.30
CA SER A 203 0.08 17.05 -4.33
C SER A 203 0.56 16.70 -2.92
N GLN A 204 -0.20 17.12 -1.92
CA GLN A 204 0.16 16.97 -0.51
C GLN A 204 -0.92 16.22 0.28
N PHE A 205 -0.47 15.30 1.14
CA PHE A 205 -1.28 14.55 2.08
C PHE A 205 -0.77 14.83 3.48
N ASN A 206 -1.52 15.62 4.26
CA ASN A 206 -1.07 16.11 5.56
C ASN A 206 -2.08 15.80 6.66
N SER A 207 -1.61 15.33 7.81
CA SER A 207 -2.48 15.09 8.98
C SER A 207 -3.67 14.18 8.65
N ILE A 208 -3.39 13.03 8.02
CA ILE A 208 -4.42 12.03 7.66
C ILE A 208 -4.39 10.88 8.64
N GLN A 209 -5.56 10.49 9.13
CA GLN A 209 -5.75 9.39 10.06
C GLN A 209 -6.68 8.32 9.48
N SER A 210 -6.26 7.06 9.52
CA SER A 210 -7.07 5.92 9.07
C SER A 210 -6.61 4.64 9.78
N GLY A 211 -7.25 3.51 9.51
CA GLY A 211 -6.85 2.19 9.99
C GLY A 211 -6.01 1.46 8.95
N ASN A 212 -6.31 1.62 7.67
CA ASN A 212 -5.59 1.05 6.54
C ASN A 212 -5.89 1.85 5.26
N GLY A 213 -4.88 1.95 4.38
CA GLY A 213 -4.93 2.66 3.11
C GLY A 213 -5.33 4.12 3.24
N ALA A 214 -4.80 4.85 4.23
CA ALA A 214 -5.23 6.23 4.54
C ALA A 214 -5.30 7.15 3.31
N VAL A 215 -4.29 7.08 2.44
CA VAL A 215 -4.28 7.81 1.17
C VAL A 215 -4.90 6.96 0.07
N LEU A 216 -4.43 5.72 -0.10
CA LEU A 216 -4.92 4.82 -1.14
C LEU A 216 -5.22 3.45 -0.57
N TYR A 217 -6.45 2.99 -0.78
CA TYR A 217 -6.82 1.59 -0.66
C TYR A 217 -7.33 1.10 -2.02
N GLY A 218 -6.60 0.18 -2.66
CA GLY A 218 -6.79 -0.12 -4.08
C GLY A 218 -6.78 -1.59 -4.45
N THR A 219 -7.52 -1.96 -5.49
CA THR A 219 -7.55 -3.33 -6.03
C THR A 219 -7.67 -3.27 -7.56
N PHE A 220 -6.85 -4.05 -8.28
CA PHE A 220 -6.80 -4.12 -9.74
C PHE A 220 -6.54 -2.78 -10.46
N LEU A 221 -5.66 -1.94 -9.90
CA LEU A 221 -5.42 -0.59 -10.42
C LEU A 221 -3.97 -0.30 -10.81
N THR A 222 -3.84 0.78 -11.57
CA THR A 222 -2.62 1.52 -11.86
C THR A 222 -2.56 2.77 -11.00
N ALA A 223 -1.54 2.92 -10.17
CA ALA A 223 -1.32 4.17 -9.42
C ALA A 223 0.03 4.80 -9.78
N ASN A 224 0.04 6.11 -10.03
CA ASN A 224 1.25 6.91 -10.18
C ASN A 224 1.21 8.11 -9.23
N PHE A 225 2.25 8.26 -8.41
CA PHE A 225 2.47 9.41 -7.55
C PHE A 225 3.80 10.08 -7.95
N THR A 226 3.74 11.35 -8.33
CA THR A 226 4.93 12.14 -8.74
C THR A 226 5.00 13.45 -7.96
N ASP A 227 6.16 13.79 -7.41
CA ASP A 227 6.36 15.00 -6.58
C ASP A 227 5.26 15.18 -5.52
N CYS A 228 4.97 14.11 -4.79
CA CYS A 228 3.95 14.12 -3.74
C CYS A 228 4.58 14.21 -2.35
N LYS A 229 3.93 14.95 -1.43
CA LYS A 229 4.36 15.06 -0.04
C LYS A 229 3.40 14.35 0.89
N PHE A 230 3.92 13.44 1.71
CA PHE A 230 3.20 12.71 2.74
C PHE A 230 3.77 13.14 4.08
N ASN A 231 2.96 13.77 4.94
CA ASN A 231 3.41 14.32 6.21
C ASN A 231 2.40 14.11 7.32
N GLN A 232 2.88 13.76 8.52
CA GLN A 232 2.04 13.60 9.72
C GLN A 232 0.86 12.64 9.51
N ILE A 233 1.08 11.55 8.79
CA ILE A 233 0.06 10.53 8.56
C ILE A 233 0.09 9.51 9.70
N GLN A 234 -1.07 9.17 10.27
CA GLN A 234 -1.18 8.17 11.33
C GLN A 234 -2.15 7.05 10.91
N VAL A 235 -1.64 5.84 10.75
CA VAL A 235 -2.42 4.70 10.25
C VAL A 235 -2.22 3.46 11.10
N GLY A 236 -3.30 2.69 11.29
CA GLY A 236 -3.22 1.41 11.99
C GLY A 236 -2.40 0.34 11.25
N ILE A 237 -2.44 0.32 9.91
CA ILE A 237 -1.79 -0.66 9.03
C ILE A 237 -0.94 0.05 7.99
N SER A 238 -1.51 0.49 6.86
CA SER A 238 -0.73 1.09 5.77
C SER A 238 -1.23 2.45 5.30
N THR A 239 -0.34 3.34 4.86
CA THR A 239 -0.74 4.60 4.22
C THR A 239 -1.28 4.36 2.81
N ILE A 240 -0.60 3.49 2.07
CA ILE A 240 -1.01 3.00 0.75
C ILE A 240 -1.10 1.47 0.82
N SER A 241 -2.29 0.93 0.52
CA SER A 241 -2.55 -0.51 0.42
C SER A 241 -3.06 -0.82 -0.98
N ILE A 242 -2.36 -1.67 -1.71
CA ILE A 242 -2.79 -2.11 -3.04
C ILE A 242 -2.76 -3.63 -3.17
N VAL A 243 -3.70 -4.18 -3.93
CA VAL A 243 -3.85 -5.63 -4.15
C VAL A 243 -4.00 -5.90 -5.64
N SER A 244 -3.24 -6.84 -6.19
CA SER A 244 -3.25 -7.19 -7.63
C SER A 244 -3.16 -5.94 -8.52
N SER A 245 -2.30 -5.01 -8.14
CA SER A 245 -2.19 -3.65 -8.69
C SER A 245 -0.72 -3.30 -8.85
N TYR A 246 -0.43 -2.24 -9.59
CA TYR A 246 0.93 -1.70 -9.67
C TYR A 246 0.96 -0.23 -9.24
N ILE A 247 2.07 0.16 -8.62
CA ILE A 247 2.33 1.53 -8.23
C ILE A 247 3.69 2.02 -8.72
N THR A 248 3.71 3.26 -9.20
CA THR A 248 4.93 4.04 -9.39
C THR A 248 4.92 5.22 -8.43
N MET A 249 6.02 5.43 -7.73
CA MET A 249 6.30 6.60 -6.91
C MET A 249 7.60 7.24 -7.39
N SER A 250 7.56 8.54 -7.66
CA SER A 250 8.71 9.29 -8.15
C SER A 250 8.81 10.64 -7.45
N GLU A 251 10.00 10.98 -6.95
CA GLU A 251 10.30 12.29 -6.35
C GLU A 251 9.42 12.64 -5.14
N CYS A 252 8.83 11.63 -4.48
CA CYS A 252 7.96 11.83 -3.34
C CYS A 252 8.75 12.06 -2.05
N GLN A 253 8.19 12.87 -1.14
CA GLN A 253 8.73 13.09 0.20
C GLN A 253 7.77 12.52 1.25
N ILE A 254 8.22 11.50 1.99
CA ILE A 254 7.49 10.79 3.03
C ILE A 254 8.14 11.10 4.36
N SER A 255 7.42 11.81 5.23
CA SER A 255 7.96 12.22 6.52
C SER A 255 6.96 12.12 7.66
N ASN A 256 7.45 11.92 8.88
CA ASN A 256 6.66 11.95 10.10
C ASN A 256 5.43 11.03 10.06
N THR A 257 5.52 9.92 9.32
CA THR A 257 4.42 8.95 9.21
C THR A 257 4.51 7.92 10.33
N ARG A 258 3.36 7.56 10.90
CA ARG A 258 3.19 6.54 11.94
C ARG A 258 2.26 5.43 11.44
N SER A 259 2.81 4.29 11.04
CA SER A 259 2.04 3.18 10.44
C SER A 259 2.77 1.85 10.57
N LEU A 260 2.10 0.70 10.45
CA LEU A 260 2.82 -0.59 10.31
C LEU A 260 3.67 -0.62 9.03
N ASN A 261 3.11 -0.08 7.95
CA ASN A 261 3.79 0.06 6.68
C ASN A 261 3.44 1.40 6.04
N PHE A 262 4.35 2.03 5.31
CA PHE A 262 3.94 3.15 4.46
C PHE A 262 3.21 2.60 3.23
N LEU A 263 3.87 1.70 2.50
CA LEU A 263 3.34 1.01 1.32
C LEU A 263 3.17 -0.48 1.61
N SER A 264 2.00 -1.01 1.29
CA SER A 264 1.71 -2.45 1.28
C SER A 264 1.20 -2.89 -0.08
N VAL A 265 1.91 -3.85 -0.68
CA VAL A 265 1.60 -4.43 -1.99
C VAL A 265 1.34 -5.93 -1.81
N PHE A 266 0.21 -6.40 -2.34
CA PHE A 266 -0.17 -7.80 -2.24
C PHE A 266 -0.57 -8.41 -3.58
N GLY A 267 -0.07 -9.61 -3.83
CA GLY A 267 -0.48 -10.50 -4.92
C GLY A 267 0.18 -10.18 -6.24
N GLU A 268 0.39 -11.21 -7.05
CA GLU A 268 0.66 -11.05 -8.48
C GLU A 268 0.00 -12.11 -9.34
N THR A 269 -0.27 -11.66 -10.57
CA THR A 269 -0.32 -12.49 -11.77
C THR A 269 1.10 -12.65 -12.32
N VAL A 270 1.46 -13.83 -12.83
CA VAL A 270 2.82 -14.27 -13.23
C VAL A 270 3.55 -13.40 -14.29
N ASN A 271 3.00 -12.24 -14.68
CA ASN A 271 3.57 -11.28 -15.64
C ASN A 271 3.27 -9.81 -15.26
N ALA A 272 3.16 -9.48 -13.97
CA ALA A 272 2.82 -8.12 -13.55
C ALA A 272 3.99 -7.14 -13.75
N GLN A 273 3.67 -5.87 -13.99
CA GLN A 273 4.65 -4.80 -14.00
C GLN A 273 5.24 -4.60 -12.59
N PRO A 274 6.54 -4.25 -12.46
CA PRO A 274 7.14 -4.00 -11.16
C PRO A 274 6.54 -2.77 -10.48
N ASN A 275 6.54 -2.80 -9.15
CA ASN A 275 6.27 -1.62 -8.34
C ASN A 275 7.55 -0.80 -8.24
N LEU A 276 7.48 0.47 -8.66
CA LEU A 276 8.64 1.33 -8.82
C LEU A 276 8.64 2.44 -7.75
N ILE A 277 9.75 2.58 -7.04
CA ILE A 277 9.97 3.65 -6.05
C ILE A 277 11.29 4.33 -6.41
N THR A 278 11.20 5.54 -6.93
CA THR A 278 12.33 6.25 -7.54
C THR A 278 12.53 7.63 -6.94
N ASN A 279 13.76 8.00 -6.58
CA ASN A 279 14.10 9.33 -6.07
C ASN A 279 13.22 9.80 -4.88
N CYS A 280 12.75 8.87 -4.06
CA CYS A 280 11.85 9.19 -2.95
C CYS A 280 12.64 9.39 -1.64
N GLY A 281 12.26 10.38 -0.84
CA GLY A 281 12.82 10.65 0.49
C GLY A 281 11.92 10.12 1.60
N PHE A 282 12.44 9.27 2.48
CA PHE A 282 11.77 8.74 3.66
C PHE A 282 12.51 9.22 4.91
N SER A 283 11.88 10.09 5.70
CA SER A 283 12.51 10.67 6.89
C SER A 283 11.63 10.69 8.14
N ASN A 284 12.22 10.41 9.30
CA ASN A 284 11.54 10.52 10.59
C ASN A 284 10.22 9.71 10.68
N ASN A 285 10.12 8.61 9.92
CA ASN A 285 8.97 7.72 9.99
C ASN A 285 9.11 6.76 11.17
N ILE A 286 7.98 6.38 11.76
CA ILE A 286 7.91 5.50 12.91
C ILE A 286 6.95 4.37 12.59
N VAL A 287 7.38 3.14 12.86
CA VAL A 287 6.51 1.98 12.76
C VAL A 287 5.88 1.69 14.13
N THR A 288 4.55 1.54 14.16
CA THR A 288 3.77 1.54 15.39
C THR A 288 2.99 0.23 15.59
N SER A 289 3.64 -0.89 15.96
CA SER A 289 2.96 -1.97 16.72
C SER A 289 3.90 -3.02 17.33
N ASN A 290 3.31 -3.96 18.07
CA ASN A 290 3.93 -5.19 18.57
C ASN A 290 3.54 -6.44 17.76
N LEU A 291 2.95 -6.29 16.56
CA LEU A 291 2.39 -7.39 15.76
C LEU A 291 3.18 -7.56 14.44
N GLY A 292 3.77 -8.75 14.24
CA GLY A 292 4.33 -9.20 12.96
C GLY A 292 5.58 -8.47 12.45
N ALA A 293 5.96 -8.77 11.20
CA ALA A 293 7.02 -8.07 10.45
C ALA A 293 6.50 -6.71 9.92
N GLN A 294 7.25 -5.64 10.14
CA GLN A 294 6.77 -4.26 9.98
C GLN A 294 7.75 -3.43 9.15
N SER A 295 7.35 -2.86 8.02
CA SER A 295 8.30 -2.25 7.08
C SER A 295 7.72 -1.03 6.40
N LEU A 296 8.52 0.00 6.11
CA LEU A 296 8.10 1.12 5.26
C LEU A 296 7.50 0.60 3.95
N ILE A 297 8.13 -0.39 3.33
CA ILE A 297 7.65 -1.04 2.12
C ILE A 297 7.47 -2.54 2.42
N TYR A 298 6.23 -2.99 2.35
CA TYR A 298 5.83 -4.38 2.55
C TYR A 298 5.29 -4.95 1.24
N SER A 299 5.93 -6.00 0.72
CA SER A 299 5.51 -6.67 -0.52
C SER A 299 5.34 -8.17 -0.34
N ILE A 300 4.20 -8.71 -0.77
CA ILE A 300 3.98 -10.15 -0.91
C ILE A 300 3.53 -10.45 -2.32
N GLY A 301 4.24 -11.36 -2.97
CA GLY A 301 3.97 -11.84 -4.30
C GLY A 301 4.37 -10.87 -5.39
N SER A 302 4.91 -9.67 -5.08
CA SER A 302 5.15 -8.64 -6.10
C SER A 302 6.58 -8.15 -6.23
N GLN A 303 7.03 -7.94 -7.46
CA GLN A 303 8.33 -7.31 -7.74
C GLN A 303 8.34 -5.85 -7.27
N VAL A 304 9.38 -5.48 -6.53
CA VAL A 304 9.65 -4.11 -6.08
C VAL A 304 11.04 -3.69 -6.55
N ILE A 305 11.12 -2.51 -7.16
CA ILE A 305 12.36 -1.85 -7.57
C ILE A 305 12.44 -0.51 -6.85
N ILE A 306 13.49 -0.33 -6.06
CA ILE A 306 13.81 0.91 -5.35
C ILE A 306 15.07 1.50 -5.98
N SER A 307 15.03 2.75 -6.44
CA SER A 307 16.19 3.40 -7.05
C SER A 307 16.33 4.85 -6.62
N GLY A 308 17.57 5.32 -6.40
CA GLY A 308 17.86 6.72 -6.09
C GLY A 308 17.20 7.24 -4.81
N SER A 309 16.73 6.36 -3.93
CA SER A 309 15.88 6.72 -2.80
C SER A 309 16.69 6.88 -1.51
N SER A 310 16.15 7.66 -0.58
CA SER A 310 16.84 8.07 0.64
C SER A 310 16.04 7.73 1.88
N PHE A 311 16.62 6.96 2.80
CA PHE A 311 16.02 6.54 4.06
C PHE A 311 16.85 7.10 5.23
N VAL A 312 16.37 8.19 5.84
CA VAL A 312 17.12 8.96 6.83
C VAL A 312 16.37 9.04 8.16
N SER A 313 17.01 8.66 9.26
CA SER A 313 16.47 8.83 10.61
C SER A 313 15.09 8.19 10.84
N ASN A 314 14.80 7.08 10.16
CA ASN A 314 13.59 6.30 10.41
C ASN A 314 13.77 5.44 11.68
N GLN A 315 12.72 5.39 12.50
CA GLN A 315 12.75 4.75 13.81
C GLN A 315 11.91 3.49 13.87
N ASN A 316 12.45 2.42 14.44
CA ASN A 316 11.77 1.12 14.61
C ASN A 316 11.09 0.56 13.35
N THR A 317 11.61 0.92 12.17
CA THR A 317 11.06 0.67 10.84
C THR A 317 12.03 -0.21 10.04
N LEU A 318 11.64 -1.44 9.67
CA LEU A 318 12.31 -2.08 8.53
C LEU A 318 12.08 -1.18 7.30
N VAL A 319 13.02 -1.07 6.38
CA VAL A 319 12.80 -0.34 5.12
C VAL A 319 11.98 -1.20 4.16
N LEU A 320 12.45 -2.43 3.90
CA LEU A 320 11.80 -3.34 2.97
C LEU A 320 11.61 -4.71 3.59
N PHE A 321 10.38 -5.21 3.54
CA PHE A 321 10.06 -6.62 3.70
C PHE A 321 9.46 -7.12 2.38
N SER A 322 10.06 -8.15 1.79
CA SER A 322 9.55 -8.73 0.54
C SER A 322 9.55 -10.25 0.55
N LYS A 323 8.46 -10.83 0.00
CA LYS A 323 8.32 -12.25 -0.32
C LYS A 323 7.83 -12.35 -1.77
N THR A 324 8.62 -12.86 -2.69
CA THR A 324 8.26 -12.93 -4.13
C THR A 324 8.44 -14.34 -4.69
N LEU A 325 8.11 -14.55 -5.96
CA LEU A 325 8.47 -15.78 -6.67
C LEU A 325 9.88 -15.64 -7.26
N ALA A 326 10.64 -16.74 -7.38
CA ALA A 326 12.00 -16.74 -7.95
C ALA A 326 12.13 -16.06 -9.31
N THR A 327 11.09 -16.10 -10.15
CA THR A 327 11.11 -15.52 -11.49
C THR A 327 11.16 -13.98 -11.47
N GLN A 328 10.95 -13.35 -10.31
CA GLN A 328 10.97 -11.92 -10.15
C GLN A 328 12.13 -11.47 -9.29
N VAL A 329 12.90 -10.53 -9.81
CA VAL A 329 14.08 -9.99 -9.15
C VAL A 329 13.72 -8.66 -8.53
N ASN A 330 13.74 -8.57 -7.20
CA ASN A 330 13.65 -7.27 -6.54
C ASN A 330 15.00 -6.57 -6.65
N SER A 331 15.01 -5.23 -6.75
CA SER A 331 16.27 -4.49 -6.70
C SER A 331 16.20 -3.23 -5.83
N ILE A 332 17.35 -2.91 -5.23
CA ILE A 332 17.60 -1.67 -4.51
C ILE A 332 18.89 -1.08 -5.07
N GLU A 333 18.78 0.07 -5.71
CA GLU A 333 19.87 0.67 -6.49
C GLU A 333 20.11 2.11 -6.07
N ASN A 334 21.38 2.52 -5.99
CA ASN A 334 21.79 3.92 -5.80
C ASN A 334 21.07 4.62 -4.64
N SER A 335 20.80 3.89 -3.56
CA SER A 335 19.95 4.34 -2.46
C SER A 335 20.77 4.49 -1.17
N GLN A 336 20.35 5.42 -0.31
CA GLN A 336 21.05 5.73 0.93
C GLN A 336 20.22 5.40 2.17
N PHE A 337 20.88 4.86 3.19
CA PHE A 337 20.32 4.43 4.46
C PHE A 337 21.15 5.04 5.58
N ILE A 338 20.69 6.16 6.15
CA ILE A 338 21.49 6.98 7.05
C ILE A 338 20.80 7.15 8.41
N SER A 339 21.53 6.83 9.49
CA SER A 339 21.10 7.11 10.87
C SER A 339 19.73 6.54 11.23
N ASN A 340 19.34 5.41 10.66
CA ASN A 340 18.12 4.72 11.05
C ASN A 340 18.36 3.94 12.37
N THR A 341 17.29 3.55 13.07
CA THR A 341 17.40 2.88 14.40
C THR A 341 16.67 1.54 14.51
N ALA A 342 16.22 0.97 13.38
CA ALA A 342 15.53 -0.32 13.33
C ALA A 342 16.51 -1.47 13.06
N SER A 343 16.15 -2.72 13.33
CA SER A 343 16.87 -3.83 12.72
C SER A 343 16.03 -5.10 12.68
N PRO A 344 16.13 -5.91 11.62
CA PRO A 344 16.91 -5.69 10.37
C PRO A 344 16.40 -4.47 9.56
N TYR A 345 17.08 -3.99 8.52
CA TYR A 345 16.55 -2.91 7.65
C TYR A 345 15.93 -3.47 6.38
N ILE A 346 16.49 -4.54 5.87
CA ILE A 346 16.01 -5.22 4.67
C ILE A 346 15.79 -6.69 5.04
N ILE A 347 14.56 -7.18 4.88
CA ILE A 347 14.22 -8.60 5.07
C ILE A 347 13.71 -9.17 3.75
N PHE A 348 14.32 -10.26 3.31
CA PHE A 348 13.78 -11.12 2.27
C PHE A 348 13.52 -12.50 2.87
N SER A 349 12.26 -12.96 2.85
CA SER A 349 11.84 -14.20 3.52
C SER A 349 11.07 -15.18 2.64
N ASN A 350 11.18 -16.48 2.98
CA ASN A 350 11.00 -17.63 2.09
C ASN A 350 9.55 -18.07 1.82
N GLU A 351 9.36 -18.58 0.60
CA GLU A 351 8.87 -19.95 0.28
C GLU A 351 9.28 -20.38 -1.15
N CYS A 352 9.88 -19.49 -1.97
CA CYS A 352 10.06 -19.71 -3.41
C CYS A 352 11.41 -19.24 -4.00
N GLN A 353 12.54 -19.29 -3.27
CA GLN A 353 13.88 -18.87 -3.76
C GLN A 353 13.91 -17.43 -4.32
N ASN A 354 13.75 -16.43 -3.47
CA ASN A 354 13.70 -15.02 -3.88
C ASN A 354 15.03 -14.58 -4.52
N ASN A 355 14.94 -13.74 -5.56
CA ASN A 355 16.11 -13.07 -6.14
C ASN A 355 16.14 -11.60 -5.74
N LEU A 356 17.30 -11.13 -5.26
CA LEU A 356 17.54 -9.74 -4.86
C LEU A 356 18.84 -9.20 -5.44
N THR A 357 18.80 -7.98 -5.97
CA THR A 357 20.00 -7.20 -6.30
C THR A 357 20.06 -5.94 -5.45
N ILE A 358 21.18 -5.72 -4.76
CA ILE A 358 21.51 -4.46 -4.10
C ILE A 358 22.75 -3.89 -4.80
N GLN A 359 22.68 -2.66 -5.30
CA GLN A 359 23.79 -2.08 -6.07
C GLN A 359 23.96 -0.59 -5.78
N GLY A 360 25.19 -0.14 -5.57
CA GLY A 360 25.47 1.30 -5.45
C GLY A 360 24.87 1.94 -4.20
N CYS A 361 24.57 1.15 -3.16
CA CYS A 361 23.90 1.64 -1.97
C CYS A 361 24.88 2.12 -0.89
N GLN A 362 24.47 3.10 -0.10
CA GLN A 362 25.22 3.60 1.04
C GLN A 362 24.47 3.33 2.34
N PHE A 363 25.12 2.66 3.29
CA PHE A 363 24.60 2.39 4.62
C PHE A 363 25.51 3.06 5.64
N GLN A 364 25.02 4.09 6.34
CA GLN A 364 25.83 4.89 7.24
C GLN A 364 25.18 5.09 8.61
N SER A 365 25.94 4.85 9.68
CA SER A 365 25.55 5.18 11.05
C SER A 365 24.21 4.57 11.49
N ASN A 366 23.86 3.39 10.96
CA ASN A 366 22.64 2.70 11.34
C ASN A 366 22.85 1.96 12.66
N LEU A 367 21.91 2.10 13.59
CA LEU A 367 22.01 1.57 14.95
C LEU A 367 21.20 0.28 15.13
N LYS A 368 21.73 -0.63 15.97
CA LYS A 368 21.02 -1.69 16.70
C LYS A 368 20.55 -2.93 15.91
N ALA A 369 21.47 -3.73 15.37
CA ALA A 369 21.16 -5.05 14.80
C ALA A 369 21.39 -6.23 15.78
N SER A 370 20.30 -6.80 16.33
CA SER A 370 20.34 -8.19 16.81
C SER A 370 20.26 -9.19 15.64
N ASP A 371 19.57 -8.80 14.57
CA ASP A 371 19.55 -9.44 13.26
C ASP A 371 20.15 -8.44 12.26
N GLY A 372 21.02 -8.86 11.33
CA GLY A 372 21.83 -7.92 10.54
C GLY A 372 21.06 -6.92 9.68
N ILE A 373 21.73 -5.84 9.26
CA ILE A 373 21.13 -4.75 8.46
C ILE A 373 20.38 -5.31 7.24
N ILE A 374 20.98 -6.27 6.56
CA ILE A 374 20.42 -6.98 5.42
C ILE A 374 20.24 -8.44 5.83
N ASN A 375 19.00 -8.86 6.07
CA ASN A 375 18.64 -10.22 6.44
C ASN A 375 18.05 -10.97 5.22
N LEU A 376 18.71 -12.07 4.83
CA LEU A 376 18.48 -12.79 3.59
C LEU A 376 18.13 -14.25 3.89
N VAL A 377 16.85 -14.61 3.82
CA VAL A 377 16.38 -15.96 4.15
C VAL A 377 15.93 -16.71 2.90
N ALA A 378 16.61 -17.81 2.58
CA ALA A 378 16.38 -18.66 1.41
C ALA A 378 16.25 -17.88 0.09
N SER A 379 17.29 -17.10 -0.19
CA SER A 379 17.37 -16.20 -1.34
C SER A 379 18.64 -16.42 -2.15
N ASN A 380 18.62 -16.03 -3.43
CA ASN A 380 19.82 -15.78 -4.20
C ASN A 380 19.99 -14.26 -4.34
N SER A 381 21.03 -13.72 -3.71
CA SER A 381 21.22 -12.28 -3.61
C SER A 381 22.56 -11.86 -4.17
N THR A 382 22.59 -10.73 -4.88
CA THR A 382 23.83 -10.06 -5.28
C THR A 382 23.87 -8.70 -4.63
N ILE A 383 24.96 -8.39 -3.93
CA ILE A 383 25.22 -7.08 -3.34
C ILE A 383 26.50 -6.56 -3.97
N SER A 384 26.44 -5.39 -4.61
CA SER A 384 27.57 -4.85 -5.36
C SER A 384 27.78 -3.36 -5.17
N ASN A 385 29.03 -2.91 -5.29
CA ASN A 385 29.42 -1.49 -5.29
C ASN A 385 28.78 -0.69 -4.15
N SER A 386 28.65 -1.31 -2.98
CA SER A 386 27.92 -0.74 -1.83
C SER A 386 28.89 -0.39 -0.71
N THR A 387 28.60 0.72 -0.02
CA THR A 387 29.44 1.24 1.07
C THR A 387 28.71 1.09 2.40
N PHE A 388 29.43 0.58 3.39
CA PHE A 388 28.96 0.44 4.76
C PHE A 388 29.91 1.23 5.68
N GLU A 389 29.41 2.24 6.38
CA GLU A 389 30.21 3.09 7.26
C GLU A 389 29.57 3.23 8.65
N ASN A 390 30.34 2.97 9.71
CA ASN A 390 29.95 3.25 11.10
C ASN A 390 28.61 2.58 11.51
N ASN A 391 28.32 1.39 10.98
CA ASN A 391 27.11 0.64 11.35
C ASN A 391 27.34 -0.25 12.57
N GLN A 392 26.29 -0.46 13.37
CA GLN A 392 26.32 -1.31 14.57
C GLN A 392 25.59 -2.64 14.37
N GLY A 393 26.26 -3.74 14.72
CA GLY A 393 25.85 -5.14 14.56
C GLY A 393 26.28 -5.75 13.21
N PRO A 394 25.78 -6.95 12.87
CA PRO A 394 26.06 -7.59 11.59
C PRO A 394 25.48 -6.78 10.44
N ILE A 395 26.23 -6.61 9.34
CA ILE A 395 25.70 -5.95 8.15
C ILE A 395 24.83 -6.92 7.35
N ILE A 396 25.29 -8.14 7.09
CA ILE A 396 24.63 -9.11 6.22
C ILE A 396 24.38 -10.40 7.00
N THR A 397 23.13 -10.82 7.13
CA THR A 397 22.75 -12.06 7.81
C THR A 397 22.04 -13.02 6.85
N PRO A 398 22.80 -13.87 6.12
CA PRO A 398 22.22 -14.86 5.23
C PRO A 398 21.88 -16.18 5.94
N ILE A 399 20.66 -16.66 5.74
CA ILE A 399 20.12 -17.91 6.32
C ILE A 399 19.60 -18.79 5.18
N VAL A 400 20.24 -19.95 4.96
CA VAL A 400 19.91 -20.88 3.85
C VAL A 400 19.94 -20.17 2.48
N SER A 401 20.83 -19.20 2.30
CA SER A 401 20.88 -18.32 1.11
C SER A 401 22.17 -18.51 0.31
N SER A 402 22.13 -18.10 -0.96
CA SER A 402 23.31 -17.89 -1.79
C SER A 402 23.52 -16.39 -1.96
N VAL A 403 24.68 -15.86 -1.55
CA VAL A 403 24.97 -14.43 -1.61
C VAL A 403 26.29 -14.19 -2.34
N THR A 404 26.25 -13.32 -3.35
CA THR A 404 27.44 -12.80 -4.03
C THR A 404 27.70 -11.37 -3.59
N LEU A 405 28.91 -11.08 -3.12
CA LEU A 405 29.38 -9.76 -2.71
C LEU A 405 30.46 -9.29 -3.68
N ASN A 406 30.29 -8.11 -4.29
CA ASN A 406 31.26 -7.59 -5.26
C ASN A 406 31.54 -6.09 -5.07
N GLY A 407 32.80 -5.72 -4.87
CA GLY A 407 33.18 -4.30 -4.74
C GLY A 407 32.56 -3.64 -3.49
N ILE A 408 32.63 -4.33 -2.35
CA ILE A 408 32.09 -3.83 -1.09
C ILE A 408 33.15 -2.96 -0.40
N THR A 409 32.73 -1.79 0.11
CA THR A 409 33.59 -0.93 0.94
C THR A 409 33.05 -0.90 2.36
N THR A 410 33.87 -1.23 3.35
CA THR A 410 33.48 -1.17 4.76
C THR A 410 34.44 -0.30 5.56
N LYS A 411 33.89 0.56 6.41
CA LYS A 411 34.61 1.46 7.31
C LYS A 411 33.97 1.51 8.69
N ASP A 412 34.76 1.30 9.75
CA ASP A 412 34.32 1.41 11.14
C ASP A 412 33.04 0.61 11.49
N ASN A 413 32.83 -0.56 10.88
CA ASN A 413 31.67 -1.44 11.19
C ASN A 413 32.08 -2.54 12.17
N SER A 414 31.12 -3.00 12.99
CA SER A 414 31.39 -4.05 13.99
C SER A 414 31.50 -5.46 13.41
N GLU A 415 30.66 -5.83 12.45
CA GLU A 415 30.63 -7.17 11.85
C GLU A 415 30.04 -7.10 10.43
N LEU A 416 30.65 -7.79 9.47
CA LEU A 416 30.21 -7.74 8.07
C LEU A 416 29.18 -8.84 7.76
N ILE A 417 29.46 -10.09 8.13
CA ILE A 417 28.59 -11.23 7.79
C ILE A 417 28.34 -12.10 9.03
N ASP A 418 27.07 -12.41 9.32
CA ASP A 418 26.67 -13.46 10.24
C ASP A 418 25.83 -14.51 9.49
N CYS A 419 26.45 -15.62 9.08
CA CYS A 419 25.82 -16.58 8.17
C CYS A 419 25.38 -17.88 8.85
N VAL A 420 24.27 -18.44 8.36
CA VAL A 420 23.75 -19.75 8.76
C VAL A 420 23.41 -20.58 7.53
N GLN A 421 24.03 -21.75 7.38
CA GLN A 421 23.75 -22.72 6.31
C GLN A 421 23.71 -22.11 4.90
N SER A 422 24.58 -21.15 4.62
CA SER A 422 24.55 -20.33 3.41
C SER A 422 25.83 -20.44 2.60
N ASN A 423 25.75 -20.11 1.32
CA ASN A 423 26.88 -20.02 0.40
C ASN A 423 27.20 -18.54 0.16
N ILE A 424 28.42 -18.12 0.51
CA ILE A 424 28.89 -16.75 0.34
C ILE A 424 30.03 -16.74 -0.68
N THR A 425 29.87 -15.93 -1.71
CA THR A 425 30.89 -15.71 -2.74
C THR A 425 31.31 -14.25 -2.69
N ILE A 426 32.59 -14.00 -2.44
CA ILE A 426 33.17 -12.66 -2.42
C ILE A 426 34.03 -12.53 -3.68
N GLU A 427 33.78 -11.50 -4.48
CA GLU A 427 34.46 -11.23 -5.74
C GLU A 427 34.86 -9.76 -5.85
N GLY A 428 35.78 -9.47 -6.78
CA GLY A 428 36.24 -8.12 -7.07
C GLY A 428 37.11 -7.49 -5.98
N THR A 429 37.50 -6.23 -6.20
CA THR A 429 38.30 -5.45 -5.26
C THR A 429 37.39 -4.86 -4.18
N SER A 430 37.36 -5.47 -3.01
CA SER A 430 36.65 -4.96 -1.83
C SER A 430 37.65 -4.35 -0.83
N SER A 431 37.24 -3.29 -0.14
CA SER A 431 38.08 -2.57 0.83
C SER A 431 37.48 -2.73 2.23
N TYR A 432 38.29 -3.22 3.17
CA TYR A 432 37.87 -3.49 4.55
C TYR A 432 38.83 -2.81 5.53
N ASP A 433 38.34 -1.87 6.35
CA ASP A 433 39.19 -1.09 7.27
C ASP A 433 39.73 -1.90 8.47
N ASN A 434 39.18 -3.08 8.77
CA ASN A 434 39.67 -3.97 9.82
C ASN A 434 39.66 -5.41 9.33
N THR A 435 40.83 -6.03 9.12
CA THR A 435 40.98 -7.44 8.74
C THR A 435 40.95 -8.39 9.94
N ASP A 436 40.40 -7.98 11.07
CA ASP A 436 40.32 -8.84 12.26
C ASP A 436 39.33 -10.00 12.02
N SER A 437 39.64 -11.18 12.58
CA SER A 437 38.85 -12.41 12.46
C SER A 437 37.40 -12.29 13.00
N SER A 438 37.03 -11.16 13.60
CA SER A 438 35.67 -10.84 14.05
C SER A 438 34.77 -10.28 12.95
N MET A 439 35.26 -10.10 11.71
CA MET A 439 34.43 -9.62 10.60
C MET A 439 33.30 -10.57 10.21
N MET A 440 33.44 -11.87 10.50
CA MET A 440 32.42 -12.84 10.14
C MET A 440 32.20 -13.93 11.19
N THR A 441 30.92 -14.17 11.47
CA THR A 441 30.43 -15.32 12.23
C THR A 441 29.76 -16.30 11.29
N CYS A 442 30.07 -17.60 11.43
CA CYS A 442 29.54 -18.61 10.52
C CYS A 442 29.05 -19.85 11.25
N THR A 443 27.86 -20.33 10.87
CA THR A 443 27.32 -21.63 11.27
C THR A 443 27.00 -22.47 10.03
N SER A 444 27.89 -23.42 9.71
CA SER A 444 27.74 -24.33 8.55
C SER A 444 27.65 -23.62 7.20
N CYS A 445 28.42 -22.55 6.99
CA CYS A 445 28.47 -21.83 5.71
C CYS A 445 29.66 -22.28 4.84
N GLN A 446 29.50 -22.12 3.54
CA GLN A 446 30.60 -22.23 2.58
C GLN A 446 30.99 -20.83 2.11
N ILE A 447 32.28 -20.51 2.14
CA ILE A 447 32.78 -19.20 1.74
C ILE A 447 33.82 -19.38 0.65
N THR A 448 33.60 -18.71 -0.47
CA THR A 448 34.53 -18.61 -1.59
C THR A 448 35.00 -17.16 -1.65
N ALA A 449 36.30 -16.91 -1.45
CA ALA A 449 36.89 -15.58 -1.45
C ALA A 449 38.25 -15.60 -2.20
N PRO A 450 38.73 -14.44 -2.70
CA PRO A 450 40.06 -14.30 -3.28
C PRO A 450 41.15 -14.66 -2.25
N SER A 451 42.26 -15.23 -2.72
CA SER A 451 43.32 -15.78 -1.85
C SER A 451 44.04 -14.74 -0.97
N ASP A 452 43.94 -13.47 -1.32
CA ASP A 452 44.49 -12.31 -0.62
C ASP A 452 43.60 -11.82 0.53
N LEU A 453 42.38 -12.35 0.66
CA LEU A 453 41.45 -12.03 1.73
C LEU A 453 41.56 -13.09 2.82
N ASP A 454 42.26 -12.77 3.93
CA ASP A 454 42.39 -13.68 5.10
C ASP A 454 41.09 -13.69 5.92
N ILE A 455 40.09 -14.34 5.34
CA ILE A 455 38.77 -14.46 5.91
C ILE A 455 38.64 -15.84 6.53
N SER A 456 38.69 -15.87 7.87
CA SER A 456 38.39 -17.08 8.64
C SER A 456 37.03 -16.95 9.32
N CYS A 457 36.19 -17.97 9.16
CA CYS A 457 34.97 -18.08 9.95
C CYS A 457 35.32 -18.37 11.41
N THR A 458 34.99 -17.46 12.31
CA THR A 458 34.94 -17.84 13.73
C THR A 458 33.71 -18.71 13.92
N SER A 459 33.93 -20.01 14.13
CA SER A 459 32.83 -20.91 14.46
C SER A 459 32.26 -20.47 15.82
N SER A 460 30.99 -20.09 15.88
CA SER A 460 30.31 -19.86 17.16
C SER A 460 30.11 -21.15 17.98
N TYR A 461 30.52 -22.30 17.42
CA TYR A 461 30.53 -23.59 18.09
C TYR A 461 31.71 -23.72 19.05
N LYS A 462 31.51 -23.26 20.30
CA LYS A 462 31.90 -24.12 21.42
C LYS A 462 31.03 -25.37 21.32
N ASN A 463 31.60 -26.45 20.80
CA ASN A 463 31.07 -27.80 20.95
C ASN A 463 30.94 -28.11 22.44
N ASP A 464 29.82 -27.73 23.04
CA ASP A 464 29.24 -28.51 24.12
C ASP A 464 28.05 -29.22 23.49
N PRO A 465 28.13 -30.54 23.22
CA PRO A 465 27.10 -31.27 22.51
C PRO A 465 25.91 -31.47 23.44
N LYS A 466 25.14 -30.40 23.69
CA LYS A 466 23.75 -30.55 24.11
C LYS A 466 22.94 -30.83 22.85
N ASN A 467 23.02 -32.09 22.43
CA ASN A 467 21.90 -32.77 21.80
C ASN A 467 20.67 -32.56 22.70
N THR A 468 19.95 -31.46 22.54
CA THR A 468 18.56 -31.35 22.99
C THR A 468 17.67 -32.02 21.96
N GLY A 469 18.04 -33.26 21.58
CA GLY A 469 17.02 -34.24 21.31
C GLY A 469 16.19 -34.34 22.58
N ILE A 470 14.87 -34.37 22.44
CA ILE A 470 13.95 -34.64 23.54
C ILE A 470 14.57 -35.79 24.35
N PRO A 471 14.86 -35.61 25.66
CA PRO A 471 15.48 -36.65 26.46
C PRO A 471 14.68 -37.93 26.23
N LYS A 472 15.35 -39.06 25.96
CA LYS A 472 14.64 -40.31 25.64
C LYS A 472 13.55 -40.64 26.69
N GLY A 473 13.76 -40.21 27.94
CA GLY A 473 12.74 -40.25 29.00
C GLY A 473 11.50 -39.37 28.77
N LEU A 474 11.64 -38.14 28.24
CA LEU A 474 10.51 -37.28 27.90
C LEU A 474 9.75 -37.80 26.67
N LEU A 475 10.45 -38.39 25.70
CA LEU A 475 9.80 -39.01 24.53
C LEU A 475 8.98 -40.24 24.94
N VAL A 476 9.52 -41.08 25.83
CA VAL A 476 8.78 -42.20 26.44
C VAL A 476 7.60 -41.67 27.27
N PHE A 477 7.76 -40.57 28.01
CA PHE A 477 6.67 -39.97 28.79
C PHE A 477 5.53 -39.45 27.91
N ILE A 478 5.84 -38.80 26.78
CA ILE A 478 4.83 -38.33 25.81
C ILE A 478 4.07 -39.52 25.20
N VAL A 479 4.76 -40.62 24.88
CA VAL A 479 4.14 -41.84 24.36
C VAL A 479 3.23 -42.49 25.41
N ILE A 480 3.67 -42.58 26.68
CA ILE A 480 2.84 -43.12 27.76
C ILE A 480 1.63 -42.22 28.03
N ALA A 481 1.82 -40.90 28.10
CA ALA A 481 0.74 -39.95 28.34
C ALA A 481 -0.33 -39.99 27.23
N SER A 482 0.10 -40.10 25.97
CA SER A 482 -0.83 -40.21 24.83
C SER A 482 -1.59 -41.54 24.82
N ILE A 483 -0.97 -42.66 25.22
CA ILE A 483 -1.67 -43.94 25.43
C ILE A 483 -2.70 -43.85 26.56
N VAL A 484 -2.35 -43.22 27.69
CA VAL A 484 -3.27 -43.06 28.84
C VAL A 484 -4.48 -42.21 28.45
N VAL A 485 -4.25 -41.08 27.77
CA VAL A 485 -5.34 -40.22 27.27
C VAL A 485 -6.23 -41.00 26.31
N PHE A 486 -5.65 -41.77 25.39
CA PHE A 486 -6.41 -42.60 24.45
C PHE A 486 -7.27 -43.65 25.17
N ILE A 487 -6.73 -44.34 26.20
CA ILE A 487 -7.48 -45.31 26.99
C ILE A 487 -8.65 -44.64 27.74
N ILE A 488 -8.42 -43.47 28.35
CA ILE A 488 -9.48 -42.71 29.05
C ILE A 488 -10.59 -42.33 28.06
N LEU A 489 -10.21 -41.84 26.88
CA LEU A 489 -11.15 -41.43 25.83
C LEU A 489 -11.97 -42.62 25.32
N LEU A 490 -11.32 -43.78 25.09
CA LEU A 490 -11.98 -45.03 24.71
C LEU A 490 -12.97 -45.49 25.79
N PHE A 491 -12.58 -45.42 27.07
CA PHE A 491 -13.46 -45.80 28.19
C PHE A 491 -14.68 -44.88 28.30
N THR A 492 -14.49 -43.59 28.04
CA THR A 492 -15.55 -42.57 28.05
C THR A 492 -16.54 -42.81 26.91
N ILE A 493 -16.04 -43.14 25.71
CA ILE A 493 -16.88 -43.53 24.56
C ILE A 493 -17.67 -44.80 24.88
N ILE A 494 -17.03 -45.85 25.41
CA ILE A 494 -17.71 -47.10 25.76
C ILE A 494 -18.80 -46.84 26.81
N LYS A 495 -18.52 -46.02 27.84
CA LYS A 495 -19.53 -45.64 28.83
C LYS A 495 -20.70 -44.87 28.20
N CYS A 496 -20.43 -43.94 27.28
CA CYS A 496 -21.48 -43.21 26.57
C CYS A 496 -22.34 -44.15 25.72
N VAL A 497 -21.73 -45.08 24.99
CA VAL A 497 -22.44 -46.06 24.15
C VAL A 497 -23.29 -47.00 25.02
N LEU A 498 -22.76 -47.50 26.13
CA LEU A 498 -23.50 -48.35 27.07
C LEU A 498 -24.65 -47.59 27.74
N HIS A 499 -24.45 -46.32 28.09
CA HIS A 499 -25.51 -45.48 28.66
C HIS A 499 -26.61 -45.21 27.62
N TYR A 500 -26.23 -44.92 26.37
CA TYR A 500 -27.16 -44.72 25.26
C TYR A 500 -27.98 -45.98 24.96
N ARG A 501 -27.35 -47.16 24.95
CA ARG A 501 -28.06 -48.45 24.77
C ARG A 501 -29.02 -48.76 25.92
N ARG A 502 -28.66 -48.48 27.17
CA ARG A 502 -29.58 -48.67 28.31
C ARG A 502 -30.79 -47.74 28.25
N LYS A 503 -30.61 -46.50 27.79
CA LYS A 503 -31.71 -45.53 27.66
C LYS A 503 -32.71 -45.91 26.55
N HIS A 504 -32.24 -46.49 25.44
CA HIS A 504 -33.11 -46.94 24.35
C HIS A 504 -33.73 -48.33 24.55
N SER A 505 -33.20 -49.18 25.44
CA SER A 505 -33.80 -50.48 25.75
C SER A 505 -35.09 -50.38 26.60
N HIS A 506 -35.38 -49.22 27.19
CA HIS A 506 -36.57 -49.02 28.04
C HIS A 506 -37.78 -48.40 27.31
N HIS A 507 -37.70 -48.13 26.00
CA HIS A 507 -38.80 -47.54 25.23
C HIS A 507 -39.46 -48.47 24.19
N HIS A 508 -39.22 -49.79 24.24
CA HIS A 508 -39.87 -50.76 23.33
C HIS A 508 -40.81 -51.78 23.98
N HIS A 509 -41.27 -51.53 25.21
CA HIS A 509 -42.39 -52.29 25.78
C HIS A 509 -43.49 -51.37 26.28
N GLY A 510 -44.64 -51.43 25.61
CA GLY A 510 -45.92 -50.95 26.14
C GLY A 510 -46.58 -49.84 25.30
N HIS A 511 -47.38 -50.23 24.31
CA HIS A 511 -48.80 -49.85 24.20
C HIS A 511 -49.36 -50.38 22.86
N HIS A 512 -49.84 -51.62 22.89
CA HIS A 512 -50.96 -52.04 22.05
C HIS A 512 -52.22 -51.70 22.83
N GLU A 513 -53.02 -50.76 22.35
CA GLU A 513 -54.42 -50.57 22.77
C GLU A 513 -55.33 -50.95 21.60
N PRO A 514 -56.44 -51.67 21.85
CA PRO A 514 -57.32 -52.17 20.80
C PRO A 514 -58.43 -51.18 20.44
N LEU A 515 -58.73 -51.09 19.14
CA LEU A 515 -59.93 -50.45 18.60
C LEU A 515 -61.16 -51.33 18.88
N LEU A 516 -62.10 -50.82 19.66
CA LEU A 516 -63.49 -51.29 19.74
C LEU A 516 -64.41 -50.13 19.38
N GLY A 517 -65.15 -50.30 18.29
CA GLY A 517 -66.21 -49.39 17.88
C GLY A 517 -67.55 -49.76 18.53
N HIS A 518 -68.41 -48.75 18.69
CA HIS A 518 -69.80 -48.71 18.22
C HIS A 518 -70.45 -47.39 18.67
N HIS A 519 -70.72 -46.49 17.73
CA HIS A 519 -72.07 -46.05 17.38
C HIS A 519 -72.07 -45.38 16.00
#